data_AF-A0A7S0MUB3-F1
#
_entry.id   AF-A0A7S0MUB3-F1
#
_cell.length_a   1.000
_cell.length_b   1.000
_cell.length_c   1.000
_cell.angle_alpha   90.00
_cell.angle_beta   90.00
_cell.angle_gamma   90.00
#
_symmetry.space_group_name_H-M   'P 1'
#
loop_
_entity.id
_entity.type
_entity.pdbx_description
1 polymer ?
#
loop_
_entity_poly.entity_id
_entity_poly.type
_entity_poly.pdbx_seq_one_letter_code
_entity_poly.pdbx_strand_id
1 'polypeptide(L)'
;EDEVEVDTTPPVISLVGDALMEMTQLEAFVDPGATALDDFDGALPVQTTVATAIDTTYPTDPNSPYVVTYSATDAAGNAAEPVERKVAVVSRCAPPSYLCVDSTKACA
;
A
#
# COMPACT_ATOMS: atom_id res chain seq x y z
N GLU A 1 7.63 -45.38 -8.38
CA GLU A 1 8.04 -44.43 -7.34
C GLU A 1 7.38 -43.12 -7.73
N ASP A 2 6.52 -42.57 -6.86
CA ASP A 2 5.89 -41.27 -7.11
C ASP A 2 6.93 -40.19 -6.79
N GLU A 3 7.35 -39.44 -7.81
CA GLU A 3 8.17 -38.26 -7.67
C GLU A 3 7.29 -37.16 -7.08
N VAL A 4 7.55 -36.75 -5.84
CA VAL A 4 6.86 -35.61 -5.23
C VAL A 4 7.47 -34.36 -5.84
N GLU A 5 6.69 -33.67 -6.68
CA GLU A 5 7.05 -32.34 -7.18
C GLU A 5 7.11 -31.38 -5.99
N VAL A 6 8.29 -30.81 -5.75
CA VAL A 6 8.51 -29.82 -4.68
C VAL A 6 8.37 -28.44 -5.31
N ASP A 7 7.38 -27.71 -4.84
CA ASP A 7 7.21 -26.32 -5.22
C ASP A 7 8.31 -25.44 -4.58
N THR A 8 8.94 -24.62 -5.43
CA THR A 8 10.01 -23.69 -5.05
C THR A 8 9.82 -22.30 -5.69
N THR A 9 8.69 -22.08 -6.37
CA THR A 9 8.40 -20.84 -7.07
C THR A 9 7.70 -19.87 -6.12
N PRO A 10 8.21 -18.65 -5.95
CA PRO A 10 7.50 -17.65 -5.14
C PRO A 10 6.29 -17.07 -5.87
N PRO A 11 5.24 -16.68 -5.13
CA PRO A 11 4.11 -15.98 -5.71
C PRO A 11 4.46 -14.58 -6.21
N VAL A 12 3.64 -14.06 -7.13
CA VAL A 12 3.76 -12.70 -7.68
C VAL A 12 2.62 -11.82 -7.16
N ILE A 13 2.98 -10.70 -6.53
CA ILE A 13 2.02 -9.69 -6.04
C ILE A 13 1.79 -8.62 -7.11
N SER A 14 0.53 -8.24 -7.32
CA SER A 14 0.11 -7.13 -8.18
C SER A 14 -0.79 -6.17 -7.41
N LEU A 15 -0.45 -4.87 -7.42
CA LEU A 15 -1.31 -3.84 -6.81
C LEU A 15 -2.62 -3.71 -7.57
N VAL A 16 -3.73 -3.54 -6.84
CA VAL A 16 -4.98 -3.09 -7.42
C VAL A 16 -4.98 -1.57 -7.37
N GLY A 17 -4.95 -0.87 -8.50
CA GLY A 17 -4.81 0.59 -8.53
C GLY A 17 -3.36 1.08 -8.40
N ASP A 18 -3.17 2.36 -8.12
CA ASP A 18 -1.87 3.02 -8.28
C ASP A 18 -0.85 2.64 -7.19
N ALA A 19 0.44 2.62 -7.57
CA ALA A 19 1.56 2.43 -6.65
C ALA A 19 1.86 3.70 -5.84
N LEU A 20 1.51 4.87 -6.36
CA LEU A 20 1.55 6.14 -5.66
C LEU A 20 0.14 6.72 -5.62
N MET A 21 -0.38 6.92 -4.41
CA MET A 21 -1.66 7.56 -4.19
C MET A 21 -1.45 8.93 -3.55
N GLU A 22 -1.92 9.97 -4.23
CA GLU A 22 -2.01 11.31 -3.67
C GLU A 22 -3.41 11.50 -3.07
N MET A 23 -3.44 11.68 -1.76
CA MET A 23 -4.65 11.88 -0.97
C MET A 23 -4.73 13.32 -0.53
N THR A 24 -5.92 13.90 -0.54
CA THR A 24 -6.06 15.24 0.01
C THR A 24 -6.17 15.18 1.53
N GLN A 25 -5.59 16.17 2.24
CA GLN A 25 -5.75 16.30 3.69
C GLN A 25 -7.21 16.15 4.13
N LEU A 26 -7.42 15.44 5.24
CA LEU A 26 -8.71 15.09 5.86
C LEU A 26 -9.56 14.06 5.09
N GLU A 27 -9.12 13.57 3.93
CA GLU A 27 -9.80 12.46 3.26
C GLU A 27 -9.43 11.14 3.94
N ALA A 28 -10.41 10.24 4.04
CA ALA A 28 -10.14 8.90 4.54
C ALA A 28 -9.35 8.12 3.49
N PHE A 29 -8.22 7.55 3.89
CA PHE A 29 -7.52 6.57 3.06
C PHE A 29 -8.27 5.23 3.11
N VAL A 30 -8.64 4.74 1.94
CA VAL A 30 -9.11 3.36 1.74
C VAL A 30 -8.07 2.70 0.87
N ASP A 31 -7.55 1.55 1.31
CA ASP A 31 -6.58 0.79 0.54
C ASP A 31 -7.30 -0.07 -0.53
N PRO A 32 -7.08 0.16 -1.83
CA PRO A 32 -7.53 -0.76 -2.89
C PRO A 32 -7.01 -2.20 -2.74
N GLY A 33 -5.94 -2.42 -1.99
CA GLY A 33 -5.31 -3.71 -1.79
C GLY A 33 -4.43 -4.17 -2.95
N ALA A 34 -4.13 -5.46 -2.96
CA ALA A 34 -3.33 -6.15 -3.95
C ALA A 34 -3.80 -7.61 -4.10
N THR A 35 -3.40 -8.27 -5.19
CA THR A 35 -3.63 -9.70 -5.43
C THR A 35 -2.30 -10.44 -5.49
N ALA A 36 -2.27 -11.72 -5.08
CA ALA A 36 -1.13 -12.60 -5.25
C ALA A 36 -1.53 -13.84 -6.05
N LEU A 37 -0.69 -14.22 -7.02
CA LEU A 37 -0.87 -15.43 -7.81
C LEU A 37 0.42 -16.24 -7.82
N ASP A 38 0.27 -17.53 -7.59
CA ASP A 38 1.30 -18.56 -7.69
C ASP A 38 0.96 -19.52 -8.84
N ASP A 39 1.98 -20.14 -9.45
CA ASP A 39 1.77 -21.07 -10.56
C ASP A 39 1.30 -22.47 -10.10
N PHE A 40 1.63 -22.87 -8.87
CA PHE A 40 1.24 -24.14 -8.27
C PHE A 40 -0.02 -24.01 -7.39
N ASP A 41 -0.07 -23.00 -6.53
CA ASP A 41 -1.17 -22.79 -5.57
C ASP A 41 -2.31 -21.90 -6.09
N GLY A 42 -2.07 -21.16 -7.19
CA GLY A 42 -3.04 -20.21 -7.72
C GLY A 42 -3.18 -18.95 -6.87
N ALA A 43 -4.41 -18.51 -6.60
CA ALA A 43 -4.64 -17.24 -5.91
C ALA A 43 -4.38 -17.36 -4.40
N LEU A 44 -3.53 -16.49 -3.87
CA LEU A 44 -3.10 -16.51 -2.47
C LEU A 44 -3.60 -15.29 -1.68
N PRO A 45 -3.76 -15.41 -0.36
CA PRO A 45 -4.10 -14.28 0.50
C PRO A 45 -2.92 -13.30 0.57
N VAL A 46 -3.21 -12.01 0.38
CA VAL A 46 -2.24 -10.93 0.58
C VAL A 46 -2.36 -10.41 2.01
N GLN A 47 -1.22 -10.27 2.68
CA GLN A 47 -1.10 -9.58 3.95
C GLN A 47 -0.65 -8.14 3.71
N THR A 48 -1.17 -7.23 4.51
CA THR A 48 -0.88 -5.80 4.42
C THR A 48 -0.31 -5.32 5.74
N THR A 49 0.83 -4.62 5.68
CA THR A 49 1.49 -4.04 6.83
C THR A 49 1.74 -2.56 6.60
N VAL A 50 1.55 -1.75 7.64
CA VAL A 50 1.83 -0.32 7.61
C VAL A 50 2.67 0.01 8.84
N ALA A 51 3.85 0.61 8.63
CA ALA A 51 4.78 0.90 9.72
C ALA A 51 4.21 1.91 10.74
N THR A 52 3.39 2.85 10.24
CA THR A 52 2.70 3.88 11.03
C THR A 52 1.28 4.00 10.52
N ALA A 53 0.30 4.15 11.42
CA ALA A 53 -1.08 4.44 11.01
C ALA A 53 -1.10 5.66 10.08
N ILE A 54 -1.83 5.55 8.95
CA ILE A 54 -1.94 6.64 7.98
C ILE A 54 -2.81 7.73 8.61
N ASP A 55 -2.17 8.84 8.94
CA ASP A 55 -2.82 10.04 9.47
C ASP A 55 -2.95 11.07 8.35
N THR A 56 -4.18 11.26 7.86
CA THR A 56 -4.46 12.22 6.78
C THR A 56 -4.74 13.63 7.31
N THR A 57 -4.61 13.85 8.63
CA THR A 57 -4.82 15.19 9.21
C THR A 57 -3.70 16.17 8.90
N TYR A 58 -2.53 15.70 8.47
CA TYR A 58 -1.38 16.53 8.09
C TYR A 58 -0.83 16.12 6.73
N PRO A 59 -0.31 17.06 5.93
CA PRO A 59 0.40 16.71 4.71
C PRO A 59 1.72 15.98 5.01
N THR A 60 2.09 15.06 4.13
CA THR A 60 3.37 14.32 4.21
C THR A 60 4.48 15.09 3.50
N ASP A 61 5.74 14.85 3.89
CA ASP A 61 6.89 15.24 3.07
C ASP A 61 6.86 14.41 1.77
N PRO A 62 7.01 15.01 0.57
CA PRO A 62 7.09 14.27 -0.69
C PRO A 62 8.18 13.19 -0.72
N ASN A 63 9.24 13.32 0.08
CA ASN A 63 10.32 12.35 0.20
C ASN A 63 10.05 11.30 1.29
N SER A 64 9.02 11.47 2.10
CA SER A 64 8.64 10.56 3.18
C SER A 64 7.12 10.36 3.23
N PRO A 65 6.52 9.77 2.17
CA PRO A 65 5.11 9.36 2.20
C PRO A 65 4.92 8.19 3.17
N TYR A 66 3.66 7.92 3.54
CA TYR A 66 3.34 6.66 4.19
C TYR A 66 3.58 5.49 3.23
N VAL A 67 3.99 4.35 3.79
CA VAL A 67 4.27 3.13 3.02
C VAL A 67 3.38 2.01 3.52
N VAL A 68 2.65 1.40 2.59
CA VAL A 68 1.89 0.18 2.78
C VAL A 68 2.63 -0.94 2.06
N THR A 69 3.02 -1.98 2.80
CA THR A 69 3.77 -3.12 2.25
C THR A 69 2.85 -4.33 2.17
N TYR A 70 2.83 -4.95 0.99
CA TYR A 70 2.07 -6.17 0.70
C TYR A 70 3.02 -7.36 0.64
N SER A 71 2.64 -8.44 1.31
CA SER A 71 3.36 -9.71 1.31
C SER A 71 2.41 -10.88 1.06
N ALA A 72 2.95 -11.95 0.49
CA ALA A 72 2.25 -13.21 0.30
C ALA A 72 3.26 -14.35 0.45
N THR A 73 2.78 -15.49 0.93
CA THR A 73 3.56 -16.71 1.10
C THR A 73 2.66 -17.87 0.69
N ASP A 74 3.19 -18.76 -0.13
CA ASP A 74 2.49 -19.94 -0.62
C ASP A 74 2.43 -21.06 0.45
N ALA A 75 1.88 -22.23 0.09
CA ALA A 75 1.76 -23.36 1.00
C ALA A 75 3.11 -24.08 1.24
N ALA A 76 4.05 -23.99 0.30
CA ALA A 76 5.40 -24.54 0.39
C ALA A 76 6.35 -23.68 1.24
N GLY A 77 5.98 -22.44 1.52
CA GLY A 77 6.74 -21.46 2.29
C GLY A 77 7.56 -20.49 1.45
N ASN A 78 7.41 -20.45 0.13
CA ASN A 78 8.11 -19.45 -0.69
C ASN A 78 7.41 -18.08 -0.52
N ALA A 79 8.22 -17.05 -0.30
CA ALA A 79 7.73 -15.70 -0.04
C ALA A 79 7.89 -14.83 -1.29
N ALA A 80 6.82 -14.13 -1.67
CA ALA A 80 6.85 -13.14 -2.74
C ALA A 80 7.86 -12.02 -2.43
N GLU A 81 8.40 -11.40 -3.48
CA GLU A 81 9.04 -10.09 -3.35
C GLU A 81 7.98 -9.07 -2.86
N PRO A 82 8.20 -8.37 -1.73
CA PRO A 82 7.22 -7.42 -1.22
C PRO A 82 6.98 -6.28 -2.20
N VAL A 83 5.72 -5.91 -2.36
CA VAL A 83 5.33 -4.75 -3.18
C VAL A 83 4.86 -3.64 -2.26
N GLU A 84 5.19 -2.39 -2.59
CA GLU A 84 4.85 -1.23 -1.79
C GLU A 84 3.91 -0.28 -2.51
N ARG A 85 2.95 0.27 -1.76
CA ARG A 85 2.18 1.45 -2.12
C ARG A 85 2.63 2.63 -1.28
N LYS A 86 2.90 3.75 -1.94
CA LYS A 86 3.19 5.03 -1.32
C LYS A 86 1.92 5.87 -1.24
N VAL A 87 1.65 6.43 -0.08
CA VAL A 87 0.50 7.31 0.15
C VAL A 87 1.02 8.68 0.59
N ALA A 88 0.89 9.66 -0.30
CA ALA A 88 1.26 11.04 -0.06
C ALA A 88 0.01 11.85 0.30
N VAL A 89 0.03 12.56 1.42
CA VAL A 89 -1.05 13.46 1.81
C VAL A 89 -0.68 14.87 1.37
N VAL A 90 -1.48 15.47 0.50
CA VAL A 90 -1.26 16.82 -0.03
C VAL A 90 -2.13 17.84 0.69
N SER A 91 -1.57 19.01 0.97
CA SER A 91 -2.33 20.12 1.55
C SER A 91 -3.20 20.77 0.48
N ARG A 92 -4.41 21.20 0.86
CA ARG A 92 -5.23 22.11 0.03
C ARG A 92 -4.75 23.56 0.13
N CYS A 93 -3.89 23.86 1.11
CA CYS A 93 -3.39 25.19 1.42
C CYS A 93 -2.11 25.48 0.60
N ALA A 94 -2.01 26.68 0.02
CA ALA A 94 -0.79 27.12 -0.66
C ALA A 94 0.29 27.50 0.38
N PRO A 95 1.59 27.32 0.08
CA PRO A 95 2.66 27.81 0.94
C PRO A 95 2.45 29.29 1.29
N PRO A 96 2.69 29.72 2.55
CA PRO A 96 3.38 29.01 3.62
C PRO A 96 2.47 28.24 4.60
N SER A 97 1.15 28.19 4.38
CA SER A 97 0.23 27.45 5.26
C SER A 97 0.05 26.02 4.76
N TYR A 98 0.34 25.04 5.62
CA TYR A 98 0.20 23.61 5.29
C TYR A 98 -0.90 22.92 6.12
N LEU A 99 -1.49 23.66 7.06
CA LEU A 99 -2.57 23.20 7.94
C LEU A 99 -3.87 23.89 7.55
N CYS A 100 -4.77 23.14 6.93
CA CYS A 100 -6.14 23.60 6.77
C CYS A 100 -6.89 23.24 8.06
N VAL A 101 -6.97 24.20 9.00
CA VAL A 101 -7.49 24.00 10.36
C VAL A 101 -9.02 23.80 10.44
N ASP A 102 -9.70 23.82 9.29
CA ASP A 102 -11.15 23.70 9.18
C ASP A 102 -11.51 23.08 7.83
N SER A 103 -12.29 22.00 7.83
CA SER A 103 -12.79 21.31 6.62
C SER A 103 -13.75 22.18 5.79
N THR A 104 -14.19 23.32 6.32
CA THR A 104 -15.15 24.23 5.68
C THR A 104 -14.53 25.54 5.17
N LYS A 105 -13.27 25.84 5.51
CA LYS A 105 -12.58 27.03 4.98
C LYS A 105 -11.62 26.62 3.88
N ALA A 106 -11.94 27.06 2.66
CA ALA A 106 -10.92 27.26 1.66
C ALA A 106 -9.80 28.12 2.30
N CYS A 107 -8.58 27.65 2.12
CA CYS A 107 -7.35 28.26 2.55
C CYS A 107 -7.37 29.72 2.06
N ALA A 108 -7.57 30.66 2.98
CA ALA A 108 -7.60 32.09 2.69
C ALA A 108 -6.25 32.71 3.04
#